data_AF-W4H8F7-F1
#
_entry.id   AF-W4H8F7-F1
#
_cell.length_a   1.000
_cell.length_b   1.000
_cell.length_c   1.000
_cell.angle_alpha   90.00
_cell.angle_beta   90.00
_cell.angle_gamma   90.00
#
_symmetry.space_group_name_H-M   'P 1'
#
loop_
_entity.id
_entity.type
_entity.pdbx_description
1 polymer ?
#
loop_
_entity_poly.entity_id
_entity_poly.type
_entity_poly.pdbx_seq_one_letter_code
_entity_poly.pdbx_strand_id
1 'polypeptide(L)'
;MSRWTSEDDLALLIQANNERPFLQDRECEVDGKKTSHRFHLLLDNHEKFQKESVYLSGVDQEHNEMHILLDELVALRKDNMAKKKGSNKQTRLISKKRRGPNIRDEAMRTYPKKRAKVQNDERDEASTTPSKKKMLVDFHQAEIQLEWERLAFKKAKMRKRLKKSASIARKGARHGRTTATSAKRRATKCPRF
;
A
#
# COMPACT_ATOMS: atom_id res chain seq x y z
N MET A 1 -10.15 -21.71 27.27
CA MET A 1 -9.20 -21.72 26.13
C MET A 1 -9.86 -22.49 25.02
N SER A 2 -10.12 -21.87 23.86
CA SER A 2 -10.70 -22.62 22.73
C SER A 2 -9.69 -23.68 22.29
N ARG A 3 -10.13 -24.95 22.27
CA ARG A 3 -9.27 -26.10 21.99
C ARG A 3 -9.36 -26.38 20.49
N TRP A 4 -8.30 -26.03 19.76
CA TRP A 4 -8.20 -26.30 18.32
C TRP A 4 -8.26 -27.80 18.06
N THR A 5 -9.15 -28.21 17.15
CA THR A 5 -9.27 -29.58 16.66
C THR A 5 -8.62 -29.75 15.29
N SER A 6 -8.37 -30.99 14.86
CA SER A 6 -7.84 -31.28 13.52
C SER A 6 -8.79 -30.83 12.41
N GLU A 7 -10.09 -30.80 12.67
CA GLU A 7 -11.10 -30.28 11.75
C GLU A 7 -11.00 -28.75 11.61
N ASP A 8 -10.79 -28.03 12.72
CA ASP A 8 -10.54 -26.58 12.69
C ASP A 8 -9.26 -26.24 11.90
N ASP A 9 -8.21 -27.05 12.07
CA ASP A 9 -6.95 -26.89 11.34
C ASP A 9 -7.15 -27.14 9.84
N LEU A 10 -7.89 -28.19 9.45
CA LEU A 10 -8.20 -28.48 8.06
C LEU A 10 -9.03 -27.35 7.42
N ALA A 11 -10.06 -26.87 8.10
CA ALA A 11 -10.89 -25.75 7.62
C ALA A 11 -10.05 -24.47 7.42
N LEU A 12 -9.14 -24.19 8.33
CA LEU A 12 -8.22 -23.06 8.27
C LEU A 12 -7.25 -23.18 7.08
N LEU A 13 -6.74 -24.37 6.80
CA LEU A 13 -5.85 -24.63 5.65
C LEU A 13 -6.60 -24.50 4.32
N ILE A 14 -7.81 -25.07 4.23
CA ILE A 14 -8.67 -24.93 3.05
C ILE A 14 -8.97 -23.45 2.78
N GLN A 15 -9.28 -22.69 3.83
CA GLN A 15 -9.56 -21.26 3.70
C GLN A 15 -8.33 -20.46 3.24
N ALA A 16 -7.15 -20.75 3.80
CA ALA A 16 -5.90 -20.13 3.42
C ALA A 16 -5.50 -20.43 1.97
N ASN A 17 -5.79 -21.65 1.48
CA ASN A 17 -5.47 -22.06 0.11
C ASN A 17 -6.39 -21.36 -0.93
N ASN A 18 -7.65 -21.13 -0.60
CA ASN A 18 -8.66 -20.65 -1.56
C ASN A 18 -8.74 -19.11 -1.74
N GLU A 19 -7.78 -18.32 -1.24
CA GLU A 19 -7.82 -16.84 -1.19
C GLU A 19 -9.18 -16.27 -0.73
N ARG A 20 -9.92 -17.01 0.10
CA ARG A 20 -11.23 -16.52 0.56
C ARG A 20 -10.96 -15.57 1.73
N PRO A 21 -11.26 -14.25 1.61
CA PRO A 21 -11.24 -13.38 2.79
C PRO A 21 -12.13 -14.04 3.86
N PHE A 22 -11.79 -13.88 5.14
CA PHE A 22 -12.42 -14.48 6.33
C PHE A 22 -13.94 -14.22 6.47
N LEU A 23 -14.72 -14.55 5.45
CA LEU A 23 -16.13 -14.24 5.20
C LEU A 23 -16.96 -15.52 5.06
N GLN A 24 -16.52 -16.61 5.68
CA GLN A 24 -17.46 -17.65 6.05
C GLN A 24 -17.76 -17.46 7.52
N ASP A 25 -18.93 -16.88 7.77
CA ASP A 25 -19.68 -16.92 9.03
C ASP A 25 -20.00 -18.38 9.38
N ARG A 26 -18.97 -19.21 9.55
CA ARG A 26 -19.03 -20.33 10.47
C ARG A 26 -18.71 -19.70 11.81
N GLU A 27 -19.56 -19.90 12.80
CA GLU A 27 -19.46 -19.36 14.16
C GLU A 27 -18.20 -19.85 14.89
N CYS A 28 -17.02 -19.48 14.39
CA CYS A 28 -15.76 -19.74 15.01
C CYS A 28 -15.23 -18.36 15.40
N GLU A 29 -15.54 -17.94 16.62
CA GLU A 29 -15.04 -16.73 17.29
C GLU A 29 -13.53 -16.84 17.54
N VAL A 30 -12.74 -17.13 16.51
CA VAL A 30 -11.30 -17.30 16.59
C VAL A 30 -10.61 -16.01 16.19
N ASP A 31 -10.03 -15.35 17.20
CA ASP A 31 -9.19 -14.16 17.07
C ASP A 31 -8.16 -14.35 15.94
N GLY A 32 -8.16 -13.45 14.96
CA GLY A 32 -7.26 -13.51 13.80
C GLY A 32 -5.78 -13.62 14.17
N LYS A 33 -5.36 -13.11 15.34
CA LYS A 33 -3.99 -13.32 15.85
C LYS A 33 -3.73 -14.78 16.22
N LYS A 34 -4.68 -15.44 16.88
CA LYS A 34 -4.59 -16.86 17.26
C LYS A 34 -4.64 -17.75 16.03
N THR A 35 -5.53 -17.45 15.09
CA THR A 35 -5.66 -18.12 13.79
C THR A 35 -4.37 -18.00 12.97
N SER A 36 -3.82 -16.80 12.86
CA SER A 36 -2.53 -16.58 12.20
C SER A 36 -1.39 -17.33 12.89
N HIS A 37 -1.34 -17.33 14.23
CA HIS A 37 -0.31 -18.06 14.97
C HIS A 37 -0.44 -19.57 14.73
N ARG A 38 -1.66 -20.12 14.79
CA ARG A 38 -1.96 -21.53 14.53
C ARG A 38 -1.54 -21.95 13.13
N PHE A 39 -1.87 -21.13 12.12
CA PHE A 39 -1.45 -21.36 10.73
C PHE A 39 0.06 -21.53 10.58
N HIS A 40 0.85 -20.61 11.12
CA HIS A 40 2.31 -20.69 11.03
C HIS A 40 2.87 -21.89 11.78
N LEU A 41 2.28 -22.23 12.93
CA LEU A 41 2.68 -23.40 13.71
C LEU A 41 2.45 -24.70 12.93
N LEU A 42 1.33 -24.82 12.22
CA LEU A 42 1.04 -25.99 11.37
C LEU A 42 2.09 -26.15 10.26
N LEU A 43 2.44 -25.05 9.57
CA LEU A 43 3.47 -25.08 8.53
C LEU A 43 4.85 -25.46 9.10
N ASP A 44 5.24 -24.87 10.23
CA ASP A 44 6.55 -25.14 10.85
C ASP A 44 6.64 -26.59 11.37
N ASN A 45 5.56 -27.13 11.90
CA ASN A 45 5.50 -28.53 12.33
C ASN A 45 5.56 -29.49 11.14
N HIS A 46 4.85 -29.19 10.05
CA HIS A 46 4.90 -29.98 8.82
C HIS A 46 6.29 -29.98 8.19
N GLU A 47 6.99 -28.85 8.18
CA GLU A 47 8.38 -28.81 7.70
C GLU A 47 9.34 -29.66 8.54
N LYS A 48 9.11 -29.78 9.85
CA LYS A 48 9.89 -30.68 10.72
C LYS A 48 9.54 -32.13 10.42
N PHE A 49 8.25 -32.43 10.34
CA PHE A 49 7.77 -33.77 9.98
C PHE A 49 8.36 -34.24 8.66
N GLN A 50 8.36 -33.40 7.61
CA GLN A 50 8.94 -33.75 6.30
C GLN A 50 10.46 -33.91 6.33
N LYS A 51 11.17 -33.30 7.28
CA LYS A 51 12.61 -33.53 7.46
C LYS A 51 12.88 -34.84 8.20
N GLU A 52 12.06 -35.15 9.19
CA GLU A 52 12.19 -36.36 10.00
C GLU A 52 11.75 -37.61 9.22
N SER A 53 10.71 -37.50 8.39
CA SER A 53 10.17 -38.60 7.58
C SER A 53 11.19 -39.17 6.60
N VAL A 54 12.09 -38.36 6.05
CA VAL A 54 13.21 -38.79 5.19
C VAL A 54 14.07 -39.86 5.87
N TYR A 55 14.19 -39.83 7.20
CA TYR A 55 15.02 -40.76 7.96
C TYR A 55 14.23 -41.98 8.49
N LEU A 56 12.91 -42.01 8.30
CA LEU A 56 12.00 -43.06 8.78
C LEU A 56 11.53 -44.01 7.66
N SER A 57 12.36 -44.19 6.63
CA SER A 57 12.06 -45.03 5.46
C SER A 57 11.61 -46.45 5.85
N GLY A 58 10.41 -46.84 5.40
CA GLY A 58 9.87 -48.20 5.55
C GLY A 58 8.48 -48.32 6.18
N VAL A 59 7.84 -47.19 6.54
CA VAL A 59 6.46 -47.16 7.03
C VAL A 59 5.59 -46.46 5.98
N ASP A 60 4.56 -47.15 5.47
CA ASP A 60 3.53 -46.53 4.63
C ASP A 60 2.78 -45.47 5.46
N GLN A 61 3.04 -44.20 5.16
CA GLN A 61 2.35 -43.08 5.80
C GLN A 61 1.08 -42.75 5.05
N GLU A 62 -0.05 -42.78 5.75
CA GLU A 62 -1.34 -42.33 5.23
C GLU A 62 -1.32 -40.82 4.98
N HIS A 63 -1.19 -40.42 3.71
CA HIS A 63 -1.21 -39.02 3.29
C HIS A 63 -2.65 -38.51 3.24
N ASN A 64 -3.13 -38.02 4.38
CA ASN A 64 -4.43 -37.35 4.47
C ASN A 64 -4.44 -36.00 3.72
N GLU A 65 -5.62 -35.50 3.33
CA GLU A 65 -5.85 -34.24 2.62
C GLU A 65 -5.13 -33.04 3.25
N MET A 66 -5.04 -33.03 4.59
CA MET A 66 -4.31 -32.02 5.36
C MET A 66 -2.83 -31.95 4.96
N HIS A 67 -2.15 -33.10 4.81
CA HIS A 67 -0.73 -33.14 4.46
C HIS A 67 -0.50 -32.63 3.04
N ILE A 68 -1.39 -32.97 2.11
CA ILE A 68 -1.36 -32.49 0.72
C ILE A 68 -1.46 -30.95 0.71
N LEU A 69 -2.43 -30.39 1.44
CA LEU A 69 -2.59 -28.93 1.54
C LEU A 69 -1.37 -28.26 2.19
N LEU A 70 -0.80 -28.87 3.23
CA LEU A 70 0.39 -28.34 3.88
C LEU A 70 1.62 -28.36 2.96
N ASP A 71 1.78 -29.38 2.11
CA ASP A 71 2.86 -29.44 1.11
C ASP A 71 2.76 -28.28 0.10
N GLU A 72 1.56 -28.05 -0.45
CA GLU A 72 1.30 -26.93 -1.37
C GLU A 72 1.59 -25.57 -0.72
N LEU A 73 1.08 -25.35 0.50
CA LEU A 73 1.25 -24.09 1.23
C LEU A 73 2.71 -23.83 1.63
N VAL A 74 3.45 -24.86 2.03
CA VAL A 74 4.89 -24.74 2.34
C VAL A 74 5.68 -24.37 1.08
N ALA A 75 5.37 -24.97 -0.08
CA ALA A 75 6.00 -24.61 -1.35
C ALA A 75 5.76 -23.13 -1.70
N LEU A 76 4.50 -22.67 -1.61
CA LEU A 76 4.13 -21.27 -1.85
C LEU A 76 4.85 -20.31 -0.89
N ARG A 77 4.99 -20.66 0.39
CA ARG A 77 5.74 -19.86 1.39
C ARG A 77 7.21 -19.70 0.97
N LYS A 78 7.86 -20.79 0.55
CA LYS A 78 9.27 -20.78 0.11
C LYS A 78 9.46 -19.91 -1.13
N ASP A 79 8.57 -20.02 -2.11
CA ASP A 79 8.59 -19.21 -3.33
C ASP A 79 8.40 -17.73 -3.03
N ASN A 80 7.45 -17.37 -2.16
CA ASN A 80 7.24 -16.00 -1.74
C ASN A 80 8.46 -15.42 -0.99
N MET A 81 9.11 -16.24 -0.15
CA MET A 81 10.35 -15.85 0.51
C MET A 81 11.51 -15.65 -0.48
N ALA A 82 11.60 -16.49 -1.52
CA ALA A 82 12.58 -16.34 -2.59
C ALA A 82 12.34 -15.06 -3.41
N LYS A 83 11.09 -14.79 -3.80
CA LYS A 83 10.67 -13.55 -4.50
C LYS A 83 11.01 -12.30 -3.68
N LYS A 84 10.75 -12.31 -2.37
CA LYS A 84 11.08 -11.20 -1.45
C LYS A 84 12.59 -10.99 -1.29
N LYS A 85 13.39 -12.07 -1.25
CA LYS A 85 14.85 -11.97 -1.23
C LYS A 85 15.41 -11.41 -2.55
N GLY A 86 14.85 -11.82 -3.68
CA GLY A 86 15.21 -11.31 -5.01
C GLY A 86 14.95 -9.82 -5.17
N SER A 87 13.76 -9.35 -4.77
CA SER A 87 13.42 -7.92 -4.81
C SER A 87 14.31 -7.09 -3.89
N ASN A 88 14.58 -7.56 -2.67
CA ASN A 88 15.45 -6.86 -1.72
C ASN A 88 16.92 -6.82 -2.21
N LYS A 89 17.40 -7.87 -2.89
CA LYS A 89 18.73 -7.88 -3.51
C LYS A 89 18.82 -6.82 -4.61
N GLN A 90 17.79 -6.70 -5.46
CA GLN A 90 17.73 -5.68 -6.50
C GLN A 90 17.70 -4.26 -5.90
N THR A 91 16.87 -4.01 -4.87
CA THR A 91 16.83 -2.72 -4.16
C THR A 91 18.18 -2.40 -3.49
N ARG A 92 18.86 -3.39 -2.90
CA ARG A 92 20.19 -3.23 -2.30
C ARG A 92 21.29 -2.97 -3.33
N LEU A 93 21.22 -3.57 -4.52
CA LEU A 93 22.18 -3.30 -5.59
C LEU A 93 22.00 -1.90 -6.18
N ILE A 94 20.75 -1.46 -6.35
CA ILE A 94 20.42 -0.08 -6.76
C ILE A 94 20.90 0.92 -5.70
N SER A 95 20.70 0.64 -4.41
CA SER A 95 21.18 1.53 -3.34
C SER A 95 22.70 1.55 -3.22
N LYS A 96 23.40 0.42 -3.45
CA LYS A 96 24.87 0.37 -3.50
C LYS A 96 25.44 1.16 -4.68
N LYS A 97 24.88 1.03 -5.88
CA LYS A 97 25.27 1.85 -7.06
C LYS A 97 25.07 3.36 -6.81
N ARG A 98 24.04 3.74 -6.04
CA ARG A 98 23.78 5.14 -5.64
C ARG A 98 24.63 5.65 -4.46
N ARG A 99 25.42 4.80 -3.79
CA ARG A 99 26.19 5.18 -2.59
C ARG A 99 27.69 5.36 -2.82
N GLY A 100 28.25 4.80 -3.89
CA GLY A 100 29.70 4.90 -4.19
C GLY A 100 30.23 6.34 -4.34
N PRO A 101 29.58 7.22 -5.12
CA PRO A 101 30.02 8.61 -5.26
C PRO A 101 29.68 9.48 -4.04
N ASN A 102 28.53 9.24 -3.42
CA ASN A 102 27.98 10.11 -2.38
C ASN A 102 28.74 10.02 -1.04
N ILE A 103 29.37 8.88 -0.71
CA ILE A 103 30.11 8.74 0.55
C ILE A 103 31.38 9.59 0.57
N ARG A 104 32.10 9.69 -0.57
CA ARG A 104 33.29 10.55 -0.66
C ARG A 104 32.92 12.02 -0.55
N ASP A 105 31.88 12.44 -1.27
CA ASP A 105 31.41 13.83 -1.25
C ASP A 105 30.85 14.22 0.12
N GLU A 106 30.10 13.33 0.77
CA GLU A 106 29.56 13.53 2.13
C GLU A 106 30.68 13.57 3.17
N ALA A 107 31.72 12.72 3.05
CA ALA A 107 32.89 12.75 3.93
C ALA A 107 33.73 14.01 3.72
N MET A 108 33.93 14.47 2.49
CA MET A 108 34.65 15.72 2.19
C MET A 108 33.89 16.98 2.65
N ARG A 109 32.56 16.90 2.70
CA ARG A 109 31.68 17.98 3.15
C ARG A 109 31.55 18.04 4.69
N THR A 110 31.67 16.89 5.35
CA THR A 110 31.71 16.78 6.82
C THR A 110 33.12 16.85 7.41
N TYR A 111 34.17 16.79 6.57
CA TYR A 111 35.55 16.94 7.03
C TYR A 111 35.73 18.33 7.67
N PRO A 112 36.07 18.42 8.96
CA PRO A 112 36.27 19.70 9.61
C PRO A 112 37.53 20.34 9.00
N LYS A 113 37.35 21.41 8.21
CA LYS A 113 38.45 22.28 7.83
C LYS A 113 39.06 22.82 9.12
N LYS A 114 40.25 22.30 9.49
CA LYS A 114 41.01 22.82 10.63
C LYS A 114 41.19 24.33 10.36
N ARG A 115 40.54 25.14 11.19
CA ARG A 115 40.64 26.60 11.13
C ARG A 115 42.11 26.96 11.33
N ALA A 116 42.76 27.46 10.28
CA ALA A 116 44.02 28.17 10.44
C ALA A 116 43.72 29.35 11.36
N LYS A 117 44.39 29.39 12.51
CA LYS A 117 44.31 30.51 13.45
C LYS A 117 44.84 31.75 12.73
N VAL A 118 43.97 32.70 12.42
CA VAL A 118 44.35 34.11 12.28
C VAL A 118 43.35 34.88 13.13
N GLN A 119 43.88 35.52 14.16
CA GLN A 119 43.16 36.45 15.02
C GLN A 119 42.80 37.70 14.20
N ASN A 120 41.54 38.14 14.25
CA ASN A 120 41.18 39.56 14.34
C ASN A 120 39.66 39.71 14.54
N ASP A 121 39.31 40.83 15.15
CA ASP A 121 38.06 41.16 15.85
C ASP A 121 36.76 41.21 15.01
N GLU A 122 35.64 41.32 15.75
CA GLU A 122 34.29 41.77 15.34
C GLU A 122 33.16 40.73 15.08
N ARG A 123 32.55 40.29 16.19
CA ARG A 123 31.10 40.20 16.51
C ARG A 123 30.06 39.72 15.43
N ASP A 124 29.43 38.59 15.77
CA ASP A 124 28.05 38.09 15.49
C ASP A 124 27.71 37.25 14.22
N GLU A 125 27.88 35.92 14.42
CA GLU A 125 26.88 34.84 14.26
C GLU A 125 26.09 34.65 12.95
N ALA A 126 26.62 33.77 12.08
CA ALA A 126 25.84 33.01 11.10
C ALA A 126 26.18 31.51 11.18
N SER A 127 25.83 30.90 12.32
CA SER A 127 25.87 29.46 12.56
C SER A 127 25.07 28.66 11.51
N THR A 128 25.78 27.92 10.66
CA THR A 128 25.26 27.15 9.51
C THR A 128 24.77 25.74 9.91
N THR A 129 23.98 25.63 10.98
CA THR A 129 23.18 24.42 11.28
C THR A 129 21.80 24.84 11.79
N PRO A 130 20.69 24.48 11.11
CA PRO A 130 19.36 24.85 11.59
C PRO A 130 19.11 24.12 12.92
N SER A 131 18.89 24.92 13.98
CA SER A 131 18.54 24.40 15.30
C SER A 131 17.34 23.45 15.21
N LYS A 132 17.27 22.44 16.09
CA LYS A 132 16.17 21.45 16.15
C LYS A 132 14.78 22.12 16.12
N LYS A 133 14.66 23.32 16.69
CA LYS A 133 13.43 24.13 16.64
C LYS A 133 13.04 24.57 15.23
N LYS A 134 14.01 24.96 14.39
CA LYS A 134 13.76 25.32 12.98
C LYS A 134 13.25 24.11 12.19
N MET A 135 13.85 22.94 12.37
CA MET A 135 13.38 21.71 11.71
C MET A 135 11.93 21.34 12.07
N LEU A 136 11.54 21.53 13.33
CA LEU A 136 10.18 21.25 13.78
C LEU A 136 9.17 22.23 13.17
N VAL A 137 9.55 23.51 13.08
CA VAL A 137 8.75 24.56 12.42
C VAL A 137 8.62 24.27 10.93
N ASP A 138 9.71 23.89 10.26
CA ASP A 138 9.72 23.56 8.83
C ASP A 138 8.83 22.34 8.54
N PHE A 139 8.86 21.32 9.41
CA PHE A 139 7.99 20.15 9.30
C PHE A 139 6.51 20.53 9.42
N HIS A 140 6.17 21.35 10.42
CA HIS A 140 4.80 21.81 10.62
C HIS A 140 4.31 22.68 9.45
N GLN A 141 5.19 23.53 8.90
CA GLN A 141 4.86 24.38 7.76
C GLN A 141 4.64 23.57 6.47
N ALA A 142 5.43 22.51 6.26
CA ALA A 142 5.23 21.58 5.14
C ALA A 142 3.91 20.81 5.26
N GLU A 143 3.52 20.40 6.46
CA GLU A 143 2.24 19.73 6.71
C GLU A 143 1.05 20.65 6.42
N ILE A 144 1.11 21.91 6.88
CA ILE A 144 0.11 22.93 6.54
C ILE A 144 0.04 23.09 5.02
N GLN A 145 1.16 23.22 4.32
CA GLN A 145 1.15 23.41 2.87
C GLN A 145 0.47 22.25 2.12
N LEU A 146 0.73 21.01 2.52
CA LEU A 146 0.08 19.84 1.94
C LEU A 146 -1.44 19.84 2.15
N GLU A 147 -1.91 20.27 3.32
CA GLU A 147 -3.35 20.41 3.57
C GLU A 147 -4.00 21.47 2.67
N TRP A 148 -3.32 22.61 2.46
CA TRP A 148 -3.80 23.67 1.57
C TRP A 148 -3.89 23.20 0.12
N GLU A 149 -2.89 22.47 -0.37
CA GLU A 149 -2.90 21.87 -1.71
C GLU A 149 -4.03 20.85 -1.87
N ARG A 150 -4.26 20.00 -0.85
CA ARG A 150 -5.37 19.03 -0.82
C ARG A 150 -6.73 19.74 -0.87
N LEU A 151 -6.90 20.81 -0.10
CA LEU A 151 -8.12 21.64 -0.11
C LEU A 151 -8.31 22.34 -1.46
N ALA A 152 -7.26 22.89 -2.04
CA ALA A 152 -7.29 23.54 -3.35
C ALA A 152 -7.70 22.55 -4.45
N PHE A 153 -7.16 21.33 -4.43
CA PHE A 153 -7.53 20.26 -5.35
C PHE A 153 -9.01 19.87 -5.18
N LYS A 154 -9.49 19.68 -3.94
CA LYS A 154 -10.90 19.38 -3.65
C LYS A 154 -11.83 20.49 -4.16
N LYS A 155 -11.47 21.75 -3.92
CA LYS A 155 -12.20 22.93 -4.42
C LYS A 155 -12.22 22.99 -5.95
N ALA A 156 -11.10 22.72 -6.61
CA ALA A 156 -11.00 22.69 -8.07
C ALA A 156 -11.85 21.56 -8.69
N LYS A 157 -11.83 20.37 -8.07
CA LYS A 157 -12.65 19.22 -8.49
C LYS A 157 -14.15 19.54 -8.40
N MET A 158 -14.58 20.15 -7.29
CA MET A 158 -15.97 20.60 -7.12
C MET A 158 -16.36 21.68 -8.13
N ARG A 159 -15.48 22.66 -8.38
CA ARG A 159 -15.70 23.70 -9.40
C ARG A 159 -15.87 23.11 -10.80
N LYS A 160 -15.09 22.10 -11.16
CA LYS A 160 -15.25 21.38 -12.45
C LYS A 160 -16.60 20.65 -12.52
N ARG A 161 -17.04 19.99 -11.44
CA ARG A 161 -18.36 19.35 -11.37
C ARG A 161 -19.49 20.35 -11.57
N LEU A 162 -19.43 21.51 -10.89
CA LEU A 162 -20.40 22.60 -11.02
C LEU A 162 -20.41 23.22 -12.43
N LYS A 163 -19.24 23.43 -13.04
CA LYS A 163 -19.18 23.90 -14.44
C LYS A 163 -19.79 22.88 -15.41
N LYS A 164 -19.55 21.59 -15.19
CA LYS A 164 -20.11 20.51 -16.02
C LYS A 164 -21.64 20.46 -15.87
N SER A 165 -22.19 20.49 -14.65
CA SER A 165 -23.64 20.53 -14.44
C SER A 165 -24.28 21.78 -15.03
N ALA A 166 -23.67 22.96 -14.88
CA ALA A 166 -24.14 24.19 -15.50
C ALA A 166 -24.12 24.13 -17.04
N SER A 167 -23.09 23.50 -17.63
CA SER A 167 -23.01 23.30 -19.09
C SER A 167 -24.09 22.35 -19.61
N ILE A 168 -24.43 21.31 -18.85
CA ILE A 168 -25.51 20.36 -19.17
C ILE A 168 -26.86 21.08 -19.09
N ALA A 169 -27.11 21.85 -18.03
CA ALA A 169 -28.33 22.66 -17.89
C ALA A 169 -28.50 23.68 -19.03
N ARG A 170 -27.42 24.36 -19.44
CA ARG A 170 -27.44 25.30 -20.58
C ARG A 170 -27.72 24.60 -21.91
N LYS A 171 -27.17 23.40 -22.13
CA LYS A 171 -27.46 22.61 -23.34
C LYS A 171 -28.92 22.15 -23.36
N GLY A 172 -29.48 21.72 -22.24
CA GLY A 172 -30.89 21.36 -22.11
C GLY A 172 -31.83 22.54 -22.40
N ALA A 173 -31.54 23.72 -21.84
CA ALA A 173 -32.34 24.92 -22.09
C ALA A 173 -32.32 25.39 -23.56
N ARG A 174 -31.19 25.22 -24.26
CA ARG A 174 -31.10 25.53 -25.70
C ARG A 174 -31.94 24.58 -26.55
N HIS A 175 -31.92 23.27 -26.27
CA HIS A 175 -32.75 22.28 -26.97
C HIS A 175 -34.25 22.50 -26.72
N GLY A 176 -34.64 22.91 -25.51
CA GLY A 176 -36.03 23.27 -25.20
C GLY A 176 -36.51 24.53 -25.94
N ARG A 177 -35.62 25.51 -26.16
CA ARG A 177 -35.98 26.74 -26.86
C ARG A 177 -36.13 26.54 -28.38
N THR A 178 -35.31 25.69 -28.99
CA THR A 178 -35.38 25.38 -30.44
C THR A 178 -36.58 24.50 -30.80
N THR A 179 -37.01 23.62 -29.91
CA THR A 179 -38.21 22.79 -30.13
C THR A 179 -39.50 23.62 -29.98
N ALA A 180 -39.54 24.55 -29.03
CA ALA A 180 -40.67 25.46 -28.85
C ALA A 180 -40.85 26.44 -30.03
N THR A 181 -39.76 26.98 -30.60
CA THR A 181 -39.84 27.88 -31.77
C THR A 181 -40.19 27.14 -33.06
N SER A 182 -39.73 25.89 -33.23
CA SER A 182 -40.11 25.01 -34.35
C SER A 182 -41.60 24.63 -34.30
N ALA A 183 -42.12 24.30 -33.12
CA ALA A 183 -43.55 23.99 -32.93
C ALA A 183 -44.46 25.19 -33.24
N LYS A 184 -44.06 26.40 -32.82
CA LYS A 184 -44.83 27.63 -33.06
C LYS A 184 -44.91 28.04 -34.54
N ARG A 185 -43.88 27.69 -35.33
CA ARG A 185 -43.87 27.90 -36.80
C ARG A 185 -44.71 26.88 -37.58
N ARG A 186 -44.95 25.68 -37.02
CA ARG A 186 -45.85 24.69 -37.64
C ARG A 186 -47.33 25.00 -37.38
N ALA A 187 -47.67 25.52 -36.20
CA ALA A 187 -49.05 25.85 -35.84
C ALA A 187 -49.64 27.06 -36.61
N THR A 188 -48.78 27.92 -37.18
CA THR A 188 -49.21 29.11 -37.95
C THR A 188 -49.38 28.83 -39.45
N LYS A 189 -49.15 27.58 -39.89
CA LYS A 189 -49.18 27.16 -41.30
C LYS A 189 -50.33 26.19 -41.60
N CYS A 190 -51.43 26.29 -40.87
CA CYS A 190 -52.67 25.61 -41.22
C CYS A 190 -53.45 26.46 -42.24
N PRO A 191 -53.73 25.95 -43.45
CA PRO A 191 -54.54 26.66 -44.43
C PRO A 191 -55.98 26.73 -43.92
N ARG A 192 -56.54 27.94 -43.88
CA ARG A 192 -57.98 28.14 -43.75
C ARG A 192 -58.62 27.64 -45.04
N PHE A 193 -59.30 26.51 -44.96
CA PHE A 193 -60.25 26.06 -45.97
C PHE A 193 -61.56 26.84 -45.82
#